data_AF-A0A7K4IFC3-F1
#
_entry.id   AF-A0A7K4IFC3-F1
#
_cell.length_a   1.000
_cell.length_b   1.000
_cell.length_c   1.000
_cell.angle_alpha   90.00
_cell.angle_beta   90.00
_cell.angle_gamma   90.00
#
_symmetry.space_group_name_H-M   'P 1'
#
loop_
_entity.id
_entity.type
_entity.pdbx_description
1 polymer ?
#
loop_
_entity_poly.entity_id
_entity_poly.type
_entity_poly.pdbx_seq_one_letter_code
_entity_poly.pdbx_strand_id
1 'polypeptide(L)'
;MAATKKGVPLVFRHRPGQAPAEIAQLSRKEKATVVCGNNSYVATGLSNGEVEVWAKVDWTFVGALRADDLQQVTSLWMNPYYLVAATTGGCVTLFDLKDLSQLGKLKLDAVRVNCVHVDGDLVIMSAQNQSGSASLLVFRLVHDGEPFDVQSPQSRCLSGGILMTSPYDVLESVLELKEKGNAHMQAGQYELAARVFENALRVLVDGTHALLELPQERAEITAEINQRLGRALLRVKLQELGSMSEEVARIADEFKMEGRSRASDEELKVLWERVSQAIREARALADAQATDLLSYQLTELADTLEQDTTAVRQKIEAYRETVNQARAIVDNMTAEWSRLERRRSSLSQRRSFLEAAVLNLEKRLSDPDNGPEVKELLDTAAREYRRLLEQITRIISAKDAAAEAELGSRDEARAAIEALLRVVPKKRDAALAVQDPNERAKEVQRLVTALQQALETATRLKLKDEIRNLENQLAALRDL
;
A
#
# COMPACT_ATOMS: atom_id res chain seq x y z
N MET A 1 11.32 42.93 29.86
CA MET A 1 10.42 42.85 31.05
C MET A 1 9.56 44.10 31.07
N ALA A 2 8.25 43.98 30.86
CA ALA A 2 7.30 45.09 30.93
C ALA A 2 6.46 44.92 32.20
N ALA A 3 6.54 45.90 33.10
CA ALA A 3 5.63 46.02 34.24
C ALA A 3 4.57 47.07 33.91
N THR A 4 3.31 46.66 34.00
CA THR A 4 2.11 47.49 33.83
C THR A 4 1.92 48.42 35.03
N LYS A 5 2.28 49.69 34.88
CA LYS A 5 1.56 50.79 35.56
C LYS A 5 0.91 51.64 34.49
N LYS A 6 -0.41 51.81 34.62
CA LYS A 6 -1.32 52.60 33.77
C LYS A 6 -0.62 53.90 33.33
N GLY A 7 -0.23 53.98 32.06
CA GLY A 7 0.55 55.10 31.57
C GLY A 7 0.57 55.12 30.05
N VAL A 8 0.76 56.32 29.52
CA VAL A 8 1.04 56.54 28.10
C VAL A 8 2.32 55.78 27.73
N PRO A 9 2.36 55.03 26.61
CA PRO A 9 3.57 54.33 26.23
C PRO A 9 4.68 55.34 25.87
N LEU A 10 5.80 55.24 26.61
CA LEU A 10 6.98 56.08 26.46
C LEU A 10 8.09 55.28 25.77
N VAL A 11 8.82 55.97 24.91
CA VAL A 11 9.98 55.42 24.20
C VAL A 11 11.23 55.92 24.88
N PHE A 12 12.12 54.99 25.24
CA PHE A 12 13.41 55.31 25.83
C PHE A 12 14.54 54.87 24.91
N ARG A 13 15.56 55.73 24.77
CA ARG A 13 16.85 55.38 24.20
C ARG A 13 17.75 54.87 25.31
N HIS A 14 18.09 53.59 25.24
CA HIS A 14 19.07 52.98 26.14
C HIS A 14 20.44 52.90 25.45
N ARG A 15 21.48 53.44 26.09
CA ARG A 15 22.88 53.29 25.67
C ARG A 15 23.63 52.50 26.75
N PRO A 16 24.55 51.58 26.39
CA PRO A 16 25.33 50.85 27.38
C PRO A 16 26.04 51.79 28.36
N GLY A 17 25.85 51.58 29.66
CA GLY A 17 26.47 52.40 30.70
C GLY A 17 25.79 53.75 31.00
N GLN A 18 24.62 54.03 30.42
CA GLN A 18 23.84 55.25 30.69
C GLN A 18 22.42 54.91 31.14
N ALA A 19 21.82 55.78 31.96
CA ALA A 19 20.40 55.69 32.27
C ALA A 19 19.56 55.87 30.99
N PRO A 20 18.45 55.13 30.81
CA PRO A 20 17.55 55.30 29.67
C PRO A 20 17.04 56.75 29.60
N ALA A 21 17.18 57.38 28.43
CA ALA A 21 16.66 58.72 28.18
C ALA A 21 15.34 58.64 27.39
N GLU A 22 14.30 59.34 27.84
CA GLU A 22 13.03 59.41 27.12
C GLU A 22 13.23 60.17 25.79
N ILE A 23 12.65 59.65 24.70
CA ILE A 23 12.78 60.23 23.35
C ILE A 23 11.44 60.50 22.67
N ALA A 24 10.36 59.82 23.07
CA ALA A 24 9.04 60.05 22.51
C ALA A 24 7.92 59.52 23.42
N GLN A 25 6.73 60.06 23.23
CA GLN A 25 5.50 59.69 23.91
C GLN A 25 4.46 59.25 22.86
N LEU A 26 4.00 58.00 22.90
CA LEU A 26 3.15 57.38 21.88
C LEU A 26 1.67 57.30 22.32
N SER A 27 1.01 58.43 22.57
CA SER A 27 -0.44 58.40 22.84
C SER A 27 -1.13 59.63 22.32
N ARG A 28 -2.34 59.42 21.77
CA ARG A 28 -3.23 60.50 21.38
C ARG A 28 -4.28 60.81 22.44
N LYS A 29 -4.94 59.81 23.06
CA LYS A 29 -6.01 60.02 24.06
C LYS A 29 -6.28 58.85 25.01
N GLU A 30 -6.00 57.62 24.61
CA GLU A 30 -6.44 56.42 25.33
C GLU A 30 -5.33 55.61 25.98
N LYS A 31 -5.74 54.73 26.90
CA LYS A 31 -4.83 53.92 27.70
C LYS A 31 -4.34 52.72 26.88
N ALA A 32 -3.03 52.67 26.64
CA ALA A 32 -2.39 51.50 26.05
C ALA A 32 -2.38 50.31 27.02
N THR A 33 -2.63 49.13 26.48
CA THR A 33 -2.73 47.87 27.22
C THR A 33 -1.62 46.91 26.84
N VAL A 34 -1.15 46.98 25.59
CA VAL A 34 -0.04 46.19 25.07
C VAL A 34 0.73 46.99 24.03
N VAL A 35 2.04 46.76 23.93
CA VAL A 35 2.92 47.37 22.94
C VAL A 35 3.72 46.27 22.26
N CYS A 36 3.82 46.35 20.94
CA CYS A 36 4.68 45.50 20.12
C CYS A 36 5.41 46.38 19.10
N GLY A 37 6.50 45.88 18.52
CA GLY A 37 7.22 46.64 17.50
C GLY A 37 8.13 45.75 16.67
N ASN A 38 8.46 46.24 15.47
CA ASN A 38 9.42 45.63 14.56
C ASN A 38 10.56 46.63 14.26
N ASN A 39 11.22 46.48 13.11
CA ASN A 39 12.30 47.39 12.69
C ASN A 39 11.81 48.73 12.16
N SER A 40 10.57 48.83 11.67
CA SER A 40 10.01 50.01 10.99
C SER A 40 8.92 50.70 11.80
N TYR A 41 8.11 49.93 12.54
CA TYR A 41 6.90 50.39 13.21
C TYR A 41 6.84 49.94 14.67
N VAL A 42 6.12 50.71 15.47
CA VAL A 42 5.68 50.37 16.82
C VAL A 42 4.15 50.44 16.85
N ALA A 43 3.50 49.41 17.40
CA ALA A 43 2.06 49.36 17.54
C ALA A 43 1.66 49.32 19.01
N THR A 44 0.64 50.10 19.35
CA THR A 44 0.09 50.21 20.70
C THR A 44 -1.37 49.80 20.68
N GLY A 45 -1.69 48.67 21.33
CA GLY A 45 -3.06 48.21 21.51
C GLY A 45 -3.71 48.96 22.66
N LEU A 46 -4.94 49.41 22.45
CA LEU A 46 -5.68 50.27 23.37
C LEU A 46 -6.80 49.51 24.11
N SER A 47 -7.32 50.12 25.17
CA SER A 47 -8.45 49.59 25.92
C SER A 47 -9.78 49.57 25.15
N ASN A 48 -9.93 50.41 24.13
CA ASN A 48 -11.12 50.46 23.27
C ASN A 48 -11.09 49.44 22.10
N GLY A 49 -10.01 48.68 21.95
CA GLY A 49 -9.84 47.71 20.86
C GLY A 49 -9.15 48.26 19.61
N GLU A 50 -8.79 49.54 19.57
CA GLU A 50 -7.99 50.12 18.51
C GLU A 50 -6.51 49.79 18.70
N VAL A 51 -5.77 49.70 17.59
CA VAL A 51 -4.32 49.54 17.56
C VAL A 51 -3.73 50.73 16.81
N GLU A 52 -3.03 51.61 17.52
CA GLU A 52 -2.33 52.75 16.89
C GLU A 52 -0.95 52.29 16.40
N VAL A 53 -0.58 52.71 15.18
CA VAL A 53 0.69 52.39 14.54
C VAL A 53 1.53 53.66 14.40
N TRP A 54 2.80 53.57 14.79
CA TRP A 54 3.76 54.66 14.86
C TRP A 54 5.04 54.30 14.09
N ALA A 55 5.60 55.25 13.36
CA ALA A 55 6.86 55.07 12.66
C ALA A 55 8.02 55.12 13.65
N LYS A 56 8.94 54.14 13.62
CA LYS A 56 10.04 54.03 14.58
C LYS A 56 11.17 55.05 14.33
N VAL A 57 11.26 55.59 13.11
CA VAL A 57 12.33 56.49 12.69
C VAL A 57 12.20 57.85 13.39
N ASP A 58 10.99 58.40 13.41
CA ASP A 58 10.68 59.75 13.90
C ASP A 58 9.55 59.79 14.94
N TRP A 59 9.00 58.63 15.31
CA TRP A 59 7.92 58.48 16.28
C TRP A 59 6.62 59.17 15.87
N THR A 60 6.42 59.35 14.55
CA THR A 60 5.19 59.94 14.02
C THR A 60 4.05 58.92 13.97
N PHE A 61 2.83 59.41 14.14
CA PHE A 61 1.61 58.61 14.03
C PHE A 61 1.35 58.28 12.56
N VAL A 62 1.25 56.98 12.24
CA VAL A 62 0.97 56.49 10.88
C VAL A 62 -0.53 56.31 10.69
N GLY A 63 -1.20 55.64 11.63
CA GLY A 63 -2.63 55.35 11.52
C GLY A 63 -3.17 54.54 12.69
N ALA A 64 -4.47 54.28 12.68
CA ALA A 64 -5.15 53.44 13.66
C ALA A 64 -5.89 52.31 12.95
N LEU A 65 -5.66 51.08 13.41
CA LEU A 65 -6.34 49.87 12.97
C LEU A 65 -7.49 49.59 13.94
N ARG A 66 -8.67 49.35 13.41
CA ARG A 66 -9.87 49.13 14.21
C ARG A 66 -10.55 47.84 13.79
N ALA A 67 -10.74 46.94 14.75
CA ALA A 67 -11.60 45.78 14.58
C ALA A 67 -13.06 46.17 14.87
N ASP A 68 -14.01 45.44 14.30
CA ASP A 68 -15.44 45.68 14.53
C ASP A 68 -15.86 45.53 16.00
N ASP A 69 -15.12 44.74 16.77
CA ASP A 69 -15.39 44.52 18.20
C ASP A 69 -14.53 45.47 19.06
N LEU A 70 -15.20 46.43 19.70
CA LEU A 70 -14.58 47.43 20.58
C LEU A 70 -14.25 46.84 21.97
N GLN A 71 -13.34 45.87 21.99
CA GLN A 71 -12.90 45.17 23.19
C GLN A 71 -11.40 45.36 23.40
N GLN A 72 -10.98 45.45 24.67
CA GLN A 72 -9.59 45.70 25.03
C GLN A 72 -8.62 44.74 24.34
N VAL A 73 -7.57 45.29 23.72
CA VAL A 73 -6.48 44.50 23.12
C VAL A 73 -5.65 43.85 24.23
N THR A 74 -5.48 42.52 24.18
CA THR A 74 -4.74 41.73 25.16
C THR A 74 -3.34 41.36 24.68
N SER A 75 -3.17 41.11 23.39
CA SER A 75 -1.89 40.69 22.82
C SER A 75 -1.74 41.18 21.39
N LEU A 76 -0.49 41.44 21.00
CA LEU A 76 -0.09 41.85 19.66
C LEU A 76 1.08 41.00 19.19
N TRP A 77 1.04 40.58 17.93
CA TRP A 77 2.19 40.08 17.19
C TRP A 77 2.30 40.91 15.91
N MET A 78 3.52 41.23 15.48
CA MET A 78 3.71 41.90 14.19
C MET A 78 5.01 41.48 13.52
N ASN A 79 5.02 41.56 12.20
CA ASN A 79 6.22 41.60 11.38
C ASN A 79 6.19 42.90 10.53
N PRO A 80 7.10 43.11 9.55
CA PRO A 80 7.09 44.31 8.72
C PRO A 80 5.82 44.54 7.89
N TYR A 81 4.98 43.53 7.70
CA TYR A 81 3.87 43.53 6.75
C TYR A 81 2.50 43.35 7.42
N TYR A 82 2.41 42.53 8.45
CA TYR A 82 1.17 42.11 9.07
C TYR A 82 1.20 42.35 10.57
N LEU A 83 0.00 42.57 11.11
CA LEU A 83 -0.23 42.69 12.54
C LEU A 83 -1.39 41.78 12.95
N VAL A 84 -1.18 40.97 13.97
CA VAL A 84 -2.22 40.15 14.59
C VAL A 84 -2.54 40.70 15.96
N ALA A 85 -3.79 41.05 16.19
CA ALA A 85 -4.29 41.56 17.46
C ALA A 85 -5.31 40.61 18.07
N ALA A 86 -5.15 40.30 19.36
CA ALA A 86 -6.12 39.56 20.14
C ALA A 86 -6.82 40.50 21.13
N THR A 87 -8.11 40.26 21.36
CA THR A 87 -8.95 41.06 22.26
C THR A 87 -9.51 40.24 23.42
N THR A 88 -9.93 40.91 24.49
CA THR A 88 -10.58 40.27 25.66
C THR A 88 -11.87 39.54 25.30
N GLY A 89 -12.53 39.94 24.20
CA GLY A 89 -13.77 39.35 23.71
C GLY A 89 -13.61 38.03 22.96
N GLY A 90 -12.40 37.46 22.92
CA GLY A 90 -12.15 36.20 22.21
C GLY A 90 -11.96 36.37 20.70
N CYS A 91 -11.78 37.60 20.23
CA CYS A 91 -11.56 37.88 18.81
C CYS A 91 -10.07 38.07 18.52
N VAL A 92 -9.60 37.44 17.45
CA VAL A 92 -8.26 37.60 16.90
C VAL A 92 -8.38 38.12 15.47
N THR A 93 -7.75 39.25 15.21
CA THR A 93 -7.85 39.98 13.95
C THR A 93 -6.48 40.10 13.31
N LEU A 94 -6.40 39.79 12.01
CA LEU A 94 -5.23 39.97 11.17
C LEU A 94 -5.40 41.27 10.36
N PHE A 95 -4.37 42.10 10.35
CA PHE A 95 -4.32 43.37 9.65
C PHE A 95 -3.15 43.43 8.68
N ASP A 96 -3.35 44.16 7.58
CA ASP A 96 -2.29 44.60 6.69
C ASP A 96 -1.75 45.96 7.16
N LEU A 97 -0.44 46.05 7.40
CA LEU A 97 0.22 47.28 7.82
C LEU A 97 0.48 48.26 6.67
N LYS A 98 0.47 47.78 5.42
CA LYS A 98 0.65 48.63 4.23
C LYS A 98 -0.60 49.46 3.96
N ASP A 99 -1.74 48.79 3.90
CA ASP A 99 -3.03 49.40 3.56
C ASP A 99 -3.83 49.82 4.80
N LEU A 100 -3.32 49.51 5.99
CA LEU A 100 -3.96 49.74 7.29
C LEU A 100 -5.39 49.17 7.35
N SER A 101 -5.57 47.99 6.78
CA SER A 101 -6.87 47.34 6.60
C SER A 101 -6.97 46.02 7.35
N GLN A 102 -8.20 45.61 7.67
CA GLN A 102 -8.48 44.30 8.27
C GLN A 102 -8.52 43.24 7.17
N LEU A 103 -7.70 42.20 7.30
CA LEU A 103 -7.65 41.06 6.37
C LEU A 103 -8.59 39.94 6.79
N GLY A 104 -8.71 39.69 8.09
CA GLY A 104 -9.52 38.59 8.59
C GLY A 104 -9.73 38.65 10.10
N LYS A 105 -10.78 37.98 10.56
CA LYS A 105 -11.18 37.94 11.97
C LYS A 105 -11.62 36.53 12.33
N LEU A 106 -11.03 36.00 13.40
CA LEU A 106 -11.43 34.76 14.05
C LEU A 106 -12.12 35.12 15.36
N LYS A 107 -13.36 34.65 15.54
CA LYS A 107 -14.12 34.82 16.77
C LYS A 107 -14.19 33.48 17.51
N LEU A 108 -13.73 33.47 18.76
CA LEU A 108 -13.81 32.32 19.64
C LEU A 108 -14.90 32.53 20.68
N ASP A 109 -15.87 31.62 20.71
CA ASP A 109 -16.99 31.71 21.65
C ASP A 109 -16.55 31.35 23.07
N ALA A 110 -16.91 32.21 24.04
CA ALA A 110 -16.71 31.97 25.48
C ALA A 110 -15.25 31.75 25.94
N VAL A 111 -14.27 32.24 25.17
CA VAL A 111 -12.84 32.11 25.49
C VAL A 111 -12.15 33.47 25.48
N ARG A 112 -11.37 33.77 26.53
CA ARG A 112 -10.51 34.95 26.57
C ARG A 112 -9.13 34.61 26.03
N VAL A 113 -8.67 35.34 25.02
CA VAL A 113 -7.30 35.17 24.47
C VAL A 113 -6.31 36.02 25.28
N ASN A 114 -5.28 35.37 25.83
CA ASN A 114 -4.28 35.99 26.69
C ASN A 114 -3.00 36.36 25.92
N CYS A 115 -2.53 35.48 25.05
CA CYS A 115 -1.40 35.76 24.17
C CYS A 115 -1.63 35.20 22.77
N VAL A 116 -1.05 35.86 21.77
CA VAL A 116 -0.99 35.41 20.38
C VAL A 116 0.45 35.41 19.90
N HIS A 117 0.81 34.38 19.15
CA HIS A 117 2.07 34.24 18.45
C HIS A 117 1.80 33.67 17.06
N VAL A 118 2.66 33.97 16.09
CA VAL A 118 2.53 33.46 14.73
C VAL A 118 3.85 32.82 14.33
N ASP A 119 3.78 31.58 13.86
CA ASP A 119 4.90 30.79 13.36
C ASP A 119 4.55 30.26 11.96
N GLY A 120 5.13 30.86 10.91
CA GLY A 120 4.78 30.58 9.53
C GLY A 120 3.29 30.81 9.23
N ASP A 121 2.60 29.72 8.86
CA ASP A 121 1.16 29.63 8.60
C ASP A 121 0.32 29.37 9.87
N LEU A 122 0.95 29.21 11.03
CA LEU A 122 0.26 28.85 12.28
C LEU A 122 0.09 30.06 13.19
N VAL A 123 -1.15 30.28 13.65
CA VAL A 123 -1.48 31.20 14.74
C VAL A 123 -1.65 30.39 16.02
N ILE A 124 -0.74 30.62 16.96
CA ILE A 124 -0.68 29.93 18.25
C ILE A 124 -1.17 30.90 19.32
N MET A 125 -2.16 30.47 20.11
CA MET A 125 -2.80 31.35 21.09
C MET A 125 -2.95 30.63 22.43
N SER A 126 -2.70 31.36 23.52
CA SER A 126 -3.16 30.92 24.82
C SER A 126 -4.54 31.53 25.11
N ALA A 127 -5.44 30.65 25.51
CA ALA A 127 -6.84 30.93 25.73
C ALA A 127 -7.23 30.52 27.16
N GLN A 128 -8.19 31.21 27.75
CA GLN A 128 -8.74 30.86 29.05
C GLN A 128 -10.25 30.78 28.95
N ASN A 129 -10.81 29.62 29.28
CA ASN A 129 -12.25 29.41 29.26
C ASN A 129 -12.91 30.00 30.51
N GLN A 130 -14.24 30.10 30.53
CA GLN A 130 -15.01 30.60 31.67
C GLN A 130 -14.75 29.85 32.99
N SER A 131 -14.34 28.58 32.92
CA SER A 131 -13.95 27.76 34.08
C SER A 131 -12.54 28.08 34.62
N GLY A 132 -11.82 29.02 34.00
CA GLY A 132 -10.46 29.42 34.39
C GLY A 132 -9.35 28.53 33.86
N SER A 133 -9.67 27.39 33.21
CA SER A 133 -8.68 26.51 32.59
C SER A 133 -8.00 27.17 31.40
N ALA A 134 -6.67 27.13 31.36
CA ALA A 134 -5.87 27.60 30.24
C ALA A 134 -5.77 26.50 29.16
N SER A 135 -6.02 26.87 27.91
CA SER A 135 -5.87 26.03 26.73
C SER A 135 -4.92 26.70 25.74
N LEU A 136 -4.20 25.88 24.96
CA LEU A 136 -3.41 26.34 23.84
C LEU A 136 -4.15 25.96 22.56
N LEU A 137 -4.45 26.96 21.73
CA LEU A 137 -5.14 26.80 20.46
C LEU A 137 -4.16 27.07 19.34
N VAL A 138 -4.15 26.20 18.34
CA VAL A 138 -3.32 26.35 17.13
C VAL A 138 -4.25 26.35 15.94
N PHE A 139 -4.23 27.44 15.19
CA PHE A 139 -4.98 27.60 13.96
C PHE A 139 -4.00 27.69 12.79
N ARG A 140 -4.30 26.98 11.71
CA ARG A 140 -3.61 27.21 10.43
C ARG A 140 -4.35 28.30 9.67
N LEU A 141 -3.62 29.33 9.26
CA LEU A 141 -4.13 30.35 8.36
C LEU A 141 -4.17 29.77 6.95
N VAL A 142 -5.32 29.94 6.30
CA VAL A 142 -5.57 29.46 4.96
C VAL A 142 -6.16 30.62 4.16
N HIS A 143 -5.63 30.85 2.97
CA HIS A 143 -6.17 31.77 1.98
C HIS A 143 -6.43 30.97 0.70
N ASP A 144 -7.64 31.01 0.16
CA ASP A 144 -8.04 30.24 -1.02
C ASP A 144 -7.75 28.73 -0.96
N GLY A 145 -7.73 28.14 0.23
CA GLY A 145 -7.47 26.70 0.42
C GLY A 145 -6.00 26.33 0.58
N GLU A 146 -5.06 27.26 0.40
CA GLU A 146 -3.62 27.05 0.65
C GLU A 146 -3.15 27.66 1.98
N PRO A 147 -2.11 27.08 2.62
CA PRO A 147 -1.51 27.64 3.83
C PRO A 147 -0.98 29.05 3.57
N PHE A 148 -1.46 30.01 4.36
CA PHE A 148 -1.05 31.41 4.27
C PHE A 148 0.05 31.69 5.28
N ASP A 149 1.30 31.64 4.82
CA ASP A 149 2.48 31.93 5.66
C ASP A 149 2.61 33.44 5.88
N VAL A 150 2.37 33.90 7.11
CA VAL A 150 2.41 35.33 7.44
C VAL A 150 3.84 35.84 7.55
N GLN A 151 4.83 34.96 7.75
CA GLN A 151 6.24 35.32 7.91
C GLN A 151 6.99 35.45 6.57
N SER A 152 6.52 34.78 5.52
CA SER A 152 7.14 34.87 4.20
C SER A 152 6.89 36.25 3.53
N PRO A 153 7.93 36.90 2.98
CA PRO A 153 7.77 38.13 2.19
C PRO A 153 7.06 37.89 0.85
N GLN A 154 6.83 36.63 0.45
CA GLN A 154 6.11 36.27 -0.78
C GLN A 154 4.59 36.35 -0.61
N SER A 155 4.09 36.42 0.62
CA SER A 155 2.65 36.49 0.94
C SER A 155 2.01 37.86 0.61
N ARG A 156 2.79 38.75 -0.01
CA ARG A 156 2.47 40.13 -0.42
C ARG A 156 1.23 40.30 -1.34
N CYS A 157 0.59 39.23 -1.79
CA CYS A 157 -0.54 39.31 -2.72
C CYS A 157 -1.92 39.28 -2.04
N LEU A 158 -2.05 39.67 -0.76
CA LEU A 158 -3.38 39.91 -0.18
C LEU A 158 -4.00 41.25 -0.60
N SER A 159 -3.24 42.15 -1.22
CA SER A 159 -3.77 43.39 -1.81
C SER A 159 -4.29 43.23 -3.25
N GLY A 160 -4.45 42.00 -3.77
CA GLY A 160 -4.99 41.76 -5.11
C GLY A 160 -6.53 41.78 -5.20
N GLY A 161 -7.23 41.86 -4.06
CA GLY A 161 -8.68 41.65 -3.98
C GLY A 161 -9.56 42.90 -3.99
N ILE A 162 -9.00 44.11 -4.13
CA ILE A 162 -9.79 45.32 -4.29
C ILE A 162 -9.60 45.78 -5.72
N LEU A 163 -10.58 45.46 -6.58
CA LEU A 163 -10.80 46.02 -7.92
C LEU A 163 -9.51 46.55 -8.53
N MET A 164 -8.78 45.73 -9.30
CA MET A 164 -7.87 46.28 -10.31
C MET A 164 -8.71 47.25 -11.13
N THR A 165 -8.64 48.55 -10.84
CA THR A 165 -9.52 49.57 -11.43
C THR A 165 -9.08 49.90 -12.84
N SER A 166 -7.83 49.59 -13.16
CA SER A 166 -7.26 49.74 -14.48
C SER A 166 -7.23 48.41 -15.24
N PRO A 167 -7.71 48.36 -16.50
CA PRO A 167 -7.51 47.19 -17.36
C PRO A 167 -6.03 46.91 -17.62
N TYR A 168 -5.15 47.91 -17.52
CA TYR A 168 -3.71 47.76 -17.76
C TYR A 168 -3.03 46.93 -16.67
N ASP A 169 -3.37 47.16 -15.39
CA ASP A 169 -2.78 46.42 -14.25
C ASP A 169 -3.15 44.93 -14.30
N VAL A 170 -4.39 44.63 -14.74
CA VAL A 170 -4.85 43.25 -14.96
C VAL A 170 -4.03 42.59 -16.07
N LEU A 171 -3.88 43.26 -17.21
CA LEU A 171 -3.13 42.71 -18.34
C LEU A 171 -1.63 42.54 -18.03
N GLU A 172 -1.02 43.50 -17.33
CA GLU A 172 0.39 43.40 -16.91
C GLU A 172 0.60 42.21 -15.96
N SER A 173 -0.27 42.04 -14.97
CA SER A 173 -0.22 40.90 -14.04
C SER A 173 -0.33 39.55 -14.78
N VAL A 174 -1.21 39.48 -15.78
CA VAL A 174 -1.39 38.28 -16.61
C VAL A 174 -0.19 38.02 -17.50
N LEU A 175 0.44 39.06 -18.05
CA LEU A 175 1.67 38.94 -18.84
C LEU A 175 2.85 38.47 -17.99
N GLU A 176 3.02 38.97 -16.77
CA GLU A 176 4.04 38.47 -15.85
C GLU A 176 3.84 36.98 -15.52
N LEU A 177 2.59 36.57 -15.26
CA LEU A 177 2.27 35.16 -15.03
C LEU A 177 2.51 34.33 -16.30
N LYS A 178 2.21 34.87 -17.49
CA LYS A 178 2.51 34.23 -18.77
C LYS A 178 4.01 33.97 -18.94
N GLU A 179 4.85 34.95 -18.64
CA GLU A 179 6.30 34.80 -18.74
C GLU A 179 6.84 33.78 -17.73
N LYS A 180 6.35 33.81 -16.49
CA LYS A 180 6.67 32.80 -15.46
C LYS A 180 6.26 31.39 -15.91
N GLY A 181 5.04 31.24 -16.44
CA GLY A 181 4.55 29.96 -16.96
C GLY A 181 5.40 29.46 -18.13
N ASN A 182 5.80 30.35 -19.03
CA ASN A 182 6.71 30.01 -20.14
C ASN A 182 8.10 29.59 -19.66
N ALA A 183 8.64 30.24 -18.62
CA ALA A 183 9.91 29.84 -18.03
C ALA A 183 9.82 28.42 -17.44
N HIS A 184 8.73 28.09 -16.74
CA HIS A 184 8.49 26.73 -16.25
C HIS A 184 8.32 25.71 -17.39
N MET A 185 7.64 26.06 -18.48
CA MET A 185 7.54 25.22 -19.68
C MET A 185 8.91 24.92 -20.29
N GLN A 186 9.79 25.92 -20.39
CA GLN A 186 11.16 25.75 -20.91
C GLN A 186 12.04 24.92 -19.97
N ALA A 187 11.83 25.04 -18.66
CA ALA A 187 12.51 24.25 -17.64
C ALA A 187 12.00 22.80 -17.53
N GLY A 188 10.95 22.42 -18.29
CA GLY A 188 10.34 21.09 -18.22
C GLY A 188 9.45 20.84 -17.00
N GLN A 189 9.11 21.89 -16.25
CA GLN A 189 8.26 21.84 -15.06
C GLN A 189 6.79 22.07 -15.43
N TYR A 190 6.19 21.11 -16.15
CA TYR A 190 4.89 21.30 -16.79
C TYR A 190 3.71 21.46 -15.80
N GLU A 191 3.76 20.81 -14.63
CA GLU A 191 2.74 20.97 -13.59
C GLU A 191 2.74 22.39 -13.01
N LEU A 192 3.92 22.93 -12.73
CA LEU A 192 4.07 24.31 -12.26
C LEU A 192 3.64 25.30 -13.33
N ALA A 193 3.98 25.04 -14.59
CA ALA A 193 3.50 25.84 -15.71
C ALA A 193 1.98 25.85 -15.82
N ALA A 194 1.32 24.69 -15.72
CA ALA A 194 -0.14 24.58 -15.76
C ALA A 194 -0.80 25.41 -14.65
N ARG A 195 -0.33 25.29 -13.41
CA ARG A 195 -0.84 26.09 -12.27
C ARG A 195 -0.67 27.59 -12.48
N VAL A 196 0.48 28.01 -13.01
CA VAL A 196 0.74 29.43 -13.29
C VAL A 196 -0.18 29.96 -14.39
N PHE A 197 -0.48 29.16 -15.44
CA PHE A 197 -1.44 29.55 -16.46
C PHE A 197 -2.90 29.54 -15.95
N GLU A 198 -3.27 28.61 -15.06
CA GLU A 198 -4.57 28.62 -14.37
C GLU A 198 -4.74 29.89 -13.53
N ASN A 199 -3.70 30.27 -12.78
CA ASN A 199 -3.68 31.51 -12.02
C ASN A 199 -3.82 32.73 -12.95
N ALA A 200 -3.16 32.73 -14.10
CA ALA A 200 -3.31 33.79 -15.10
C ALA A 200 -4.75 33.91 -15.62
N LEU A 201 -5.43 32.77 -15.90
CA LEU A 201 -6.85 32.76 -16.26
C LEU A 201 -7.73 33.26 -15.11
N ARG A 202 -7.42 32.90 -13.87
CA ARG A 202 -8.14 33.38 -12.69
C ARG A 202 -8.05 34.90 -12.57
N VAL A 203 -6.86 35.48 -12.74
CA VAL A 203 -6.69 36.95 -12.78
C VAL A 203 -7.52 37.59 -13.89
N LEU A 204 -7.60 36.97 -15.09
CA LEU A 204 -8.46 37.47 -16.18
C LEU A 204 -9.95 37.39 -15.85
N VAL A 205 -10.40 36.35 -15.12
CA VAL A 205 -11.78 36.17 -14.68
C VAL A 205 -12.13 37.18 -13.58
N ASP A 206 -11.26 37.33 -12.60
CA ASP A 206 -11.45 38.24 -11.47
C ASP A 206 -11.40 39.72 -11.92
N GLY A 207 -10.56 40.03 -12.94
CA GLY A 207 -10.44 41.35 -13.57
C GLY A 207 -11.47 41.66 -14.65
N THR A 208 -12.50 40.82 -14.84
CA THR A 208 -13.49 40.95 -15.93
C THR A 208 -14.15 42.32 -16.03
N HIS A 209 -14.44 42.96 -14.90
CA HIS A 209 -15.09 44.27 -14.85
C HIS A 209 -14.21 45.39 -15.40
N ALA A 210 -12.90 45.35 -15.14
CA ALA A 210 -11.95 46.34 -15.66
C ALA A 210 -11.69 46.13 -17.16
N LEU A 211 -11.62 44.87 -17.58
CA LEU A 211 -11.35 44.48 -18.97
C LEU A 211 -12.54 44.68 -19.93
N LEU A 212 -13.69 45.22 -19.47
CA LEU A 212 -14.79 45.62 -20.35
C LEU A 212 -14.37 46.72 -21.33
N GLU A 213 -13.39 47.55 -20.96
CA GLU A 213 -12.84 48.61 -21.80
C GLU A 213 -11.93 48.07 -22.92
N LEU A 214 -11.38 46.85 -22.77
CA LEU A 214 -10.44 46.21 -23.70
C LEU A 214 -10.89 44.77 -24.05
N PRO A 215 -12.04 44.59 -24.74
CA PRO A 215 -12.61 43.28 -24.99
C PRO A 215 -11.81 42.44 -26.01
N GLN A 216 -11.10 43.07 -26.95
CA GLN A 216 -10.31 42.38 -27.97
C GLN A 216 -9.04 41.79 -27.35
N GLU A 217 -8.30 42.61 -26.60
CA GLU A 217 -7.07 42.23 -25.91
C GLU A 217 -7.35 41.15 -24.87
N ARG A 218 -8.48 41.26 -24.14
CA ARG A 218 -8.95 40.21 -23.24
C ARG A 218 -9.19 38.89 -23.99
N ALA A 219 -9.87 38.93 -25.13
CA ALA A 219 -10.15 37.71 -25.89
C ALA A 219 -8.87 37.06 -26.42
N GLU A 220 -7.94 37.86 -26.95
CA GLU A 220 -6.65 37.40 -27.46
C GLU A 220 -5.79 36.78 -26.35
N ILE A 221 -5.62 37.46 -25.21
CA ILE A 221 -4.80 36.93 -24.11
C ILE A 221 -5.45 35.71 -23.47
N THR A 222 -6.79 35.67 -23.36
CA THR A 222 -7.51 34.49 -22.85
C THR A 222 -7.30 33.28 -23.77
N ALA A 223 -7.39 33.48 -25.09
CA ALA A 223 -7.14 32.41 -26.07
C ALA A 223 -5.69 31.93 -26.01
N GLU A 224 -4.72 32.85 -25.90
CA GLU A 224 -3.30 32.51 -25.79
C GLU A 224 -3.00 31.72 -24.51
N ILE A 225 -3.49 32.16 -23.36
CA ILE A 225 -3.28 31.46 -22.08
C ILE A 225 -3.96 30.09 -22.09
N ASN A 226 -5.18 29.98 -22.63
CA ASN A 226 -5.86 28.68 -22.76
C ASN A 226 -5.08 27.71 -23.65
N GLN A 227 -4.52 28.17 -24.77
CA GLN A 227 -3.69 27.34 -25.64
C GLN A 227 -2.42 26.86 -24.92
N ARG A 228 -1.76 27.75 -24.15
CA ARG A 228 -0.55 27.41 -23.38
C ARG A 228 -0.85 26.46 -22.23
N LEU A 229 -1.97 26.67 -21.53
CA LEU A 229 -2.46 25.77 -20.48
C LEU A 229 -2.76 24.38 -21.05
N GLY A 230 -3.48 24.30 -22.16
CA GLY A 230 -3.77 23.05 -22.85
C GLY A 230 -2.50 22.27 -23.19
N ARG A 231 -1.48 22.95 -23.73
CA ARG A 231 -0.16 22.34 -24.00
C ARG A 231 0.56 21.87 -22.74
N ALA A 232 0.52 22.65 -21.66
CA ALA A 232 1.14 22.26 -20.39
C ALA A 232 0.48 21.00 -19.82
N LEU A 233 -0.85 20.96 -19.78
CA LEU A 233 -1.63 19.80 -19.31
C LEU A 233 -1.37 18.56 -20.17
N LEU A 234 -1.32 18.70 -21.50
CA LEU A 234 -0.99 17.60 -22.39
C LEU A 234 0.40 17.03 -22.08
N ARG A 235 1.40 17.88 -21.84
CA ARG A 235 2.75 17.43 -21.48
C ARG A 235 2.83 16.75 -20.12
N VAL A 236 2.08 17.23 -19.12
CA VAL A 236 1.94 16.56 -17.82
C VAL A 236 1.39 15.15 -18.02
N LYS A 237 0.29 15.01 -18.76
CA LYS A 237 -0.33 13.70 -19.00
C LYS A 237 0.55 12.77 -19.84
N LEU A 238 1.30 13.29 -20.81
CA LEU A 238 2.28 12.50 -21.57
C LEU A 238 3.38 11.92 -20.66
N GLN A 239 3.89 12.72 -19.70
CA GLN A 239 4.87 12.23 -18.73
C GLN A 239 4.28 11.18 -17.78
N GLU A 240 3.06 11.43 -17.30
CA GLU A 240 2.35 10.49 -16.43
C GLU A 240 2.14 9.14 -17.13
N LEU A 241 1.58 9.11 -18.35
CA LEU A 241 1.39 7.88 -19.11
C LEU A 241 2.71 7.21 -19.46
N GLY A 242 3.76 7.98 -19.77
CA GLY A 242 5.10 7.44 -20.02
C GLY A 242 5.66 6.69 -18.80
N SER A 243 5.53 7.28 -17.61
CA SER A 243 5.97 6.62 -16.37
C SER A 243 5.18 5.34 -16.07
N MET A 244 3.88 5.34 -16.35
CA MET A 244 3.04 4.15 -16.19
C MET A 244 3.39 3.07 -17.21
N SER A 245 3.69 3.44 -18.46
CA SER A 245 4.14 2.49 -19.50
C SER A 245 5.43 1.78 -19.09
N GLU A 246 6.40 2.50 -18.53
CA GLU A 246 7.63 1.90 -18.00
C GLU A 246 7.36 0.92 -16.85
N GLU A 247 6.40 1.24 -15.98
CA GLU A 247 6.02 0.37 -14.86
C GLU A 247 5.31 -0.91 -15.35
N VAL A 248 4.40 -0.78 -16.33
CA VAL A 248 3.74 -1.93 -16.98
C VAL A 248 4.77 -2.81 -17.69
N ALA A 249 5.71 -2.21 -18.42
CA ALA A 249 6.78 -2.93 -19.11
C ALA A 249 7.68 -3.69 -18.12
N ARG A 250 8.00 -3.08 -16.98
CA ARG A 250 8.76 -3.75 -15.91
C ARG A 250 8.03 -4.99 -15.38
N ILE A 251 6.73 -4.88 -15.11
CA ILE A 251 5.92 -6.03 -14.67
C ILE A 251 5.89 -7.11 -15.76
N ALA A 252 5.74 -6.71 -17.02
CA ALA A 252 5.76 -7.64 -18.14
C ALA A 252 7.08 -8.43 -18.20
N ASP A 253 8.20 -7.76 -17.97
CA ASP A 253 9.52 -8.38 -18.00
C ASP A 253 9.81 -9.23 -16.76
N GLU A 254 9.33 -8.82 -15.57
CA GLU A 254 9.35 -9.66 -14.36
C GLU A 254 8.61 -10.98 -14.60
N PHE A 255 7.40 -10.93 -15.18
CA PHE A 255 6.65 -12.12 -15.50
C PHE A 255 7.31 -13.00 -16.57
N LYS A 256 8.00 -12.42 -17.56
CA LYS A 256 8.78 -13.22 -18.54
C LYS A 256 9.97 -13.94 -17.91
N MET A 257 10.65 -13.30 -16.96
CA MET A 257 11.90 -13.81 -16.39
C MET A 257 11.66 -14.75 -15.21
N GLU A 258 10.80 -14.36 -14.28
CA GLU A 258 10.58 -15.06 -13.00
C GLU A 258 9.26 -15.85 -12.98
N GLY A 259 8.39 -15.68 -13.98
CA GLY A 259 7.04 -16.25 -13.99
C GLY A 259 6.07 -15.58 -13.00
N ARG A 260 6.55 -14.66 -12.16
CA ARG A 260 5.77 -13.93 -11.15
C ARG A 260 6.18 -12.47 -11.12
N SER A 261 5.26 -11.58 -10.75
CA SER A 261 5.62 -10.23 -10.30
C SER A 261 6.12 -10.26 -8.88
N ARG A 262 6.98 -9.30 -8.55
CA ARG A 262 7.31 -8.99 -7.15
C ARG A 262 6.21 -8.22 -6.46
N ALA A 263 5.41 -7.49 -7.23
CA ALA A 263 4.23 -6.77 -6.76
C ALA A 263 3.14 -7.73 -6.29
N SER A 264 2.46 -7.37 -5.20
CA SER A 264 1.32 -8.13 -4.69
C SER A 264 0.09 -8.02 -5.61
N ASP A 265 -0.87 -8.92 -5.42
CA ASP A 265 -2.12 -8.87 -6.17
C ASP A 265 -2.92 -7.59 -5.90
N GLU A 266 -2.88 -7.05 -4.68
CA GLU A 266 -3.46 -5.74 -4.36
C GLU A 266 -2.74 -4.60 -5.07
N GLU A 267 -1.41 -4.61 -5.10
CA GLU A 267 -0.61 -3.58 -5.77
C GLU A 267 -0.86 -3.57 -7.27
N LEU A 268 -0.94 -4.75 -7.90
CA LEU A 268 -1.31 -4.88 -9.31
C LEU A 268 -2.72 -4.32 -9.58
N LYS A 269 -3.70 -4.59 -8.71
CA LYS A 269 -5.06 -4.02 -8.86
C LYS A 269 -5.06 -2.50 -8.80
N VAL A 270 -4.35 -1.92 -7.84
CA VAL A 270 -4.23 -0.46 -7.70
C VAL A 270 -3.57 0.14 -8.95
N LEU A 271 -2.51 -0.48 -9.46
CA LEU A 271 -1.86 -0.05 -10.69
C LEU A 271 -2.83 -0.10 -11.88
N TRP A 272 -3.58 -1.19 -12.01
CA TRP A 272 -4.57 -1.40 -13.05
C TRP A 272 -5.69 -0.36 -13.04
N GLU A 273 -6.21 -0.02 -11.88
CA GLU A 273 -7.20 1.04 -11.71
C GLU A 273 -6.61 2.41 -12.06
N ARG A 274 -5.40 2.71 -11.57
CA ARG A 274 -4.70 3.98 -11.84
C ARG A 274 -4.44 4.17 -13.34
N VAL A 275 -3.96 3.13 -14.03
CA VAL A 275 -3.72 3.18 -15.48
C VAL A 275 -5.02 3.38 -16.25
N SER A 276 -6.09 2.65 -15.89
CA SER A 276 -7.39 2.81 -16.53
C SER A 276 -7.98 4.21 -16.32
N GLN A 277 -7.79 4.80 -15.14
CA GLN A 277 -8.20 6.19 -14.87
C GLN A 277 -7.37 7.19 -15.70
N ALA A 278 -6.05 7.04 -15.70
CA ALA A 278 -5.16 7.93 -16.44
C ALA A 278 -5.43 7.92 -17.95
N ILE A 279 -5.72 6.75 -18.54
CA ILE A 279 -6.12 6.62 -19.96
C ILE A 279 -7.43 7.38 -20.25
N ARG A 280 -8.42 7.28 -19.36
CA ARG A 280 -9.70 8.01 -19.53
C ARG A 280 -9.50 9.52 -19.46
N GLU A 281 -8.74 9.99 -18.49
CA GLU A 281 -8.40 11.40 -18.34
C GLU A 281 -7.59 11.92 -19.53
N ALA A 282 -6.64 11.13 -20.03
CA ALA A 282 -5.83 11.44 -21.20
C ALA A 282 -6.69 11.57 -22.46
N ARG A 283 -7.64 10.66 -22.69
CA ARG A 283 -8.59 10.74 -23.82
C ARG A 283 -9.48 11.98 -23.73
N ALA A 284 -10.05 12.25 -22.55
CA ALA A 284 -10.87 13.44 -22.33
C ALA A 284 -10.08 14.74 -22.58
N LEU A 285 -8.81 14.79 -22.17
CA LEU A 285 -7.93 15.92 -22.42
C LEU A 285 -7.55 16.04 -23.90
N ALA A 286 -7.26 14.93 -24.57
CA ALA A 286 -6.95 14.90 -26.00
C ALA A 286 -8.14 15.40 -26.84
N ASP A 287 -9.36 14.97 -26.51
CA ASP A 287 -10.59 15.43 -27.16
C ASP A 287 -10.82 16.93 -26.93
N ALA A 288 -10.60 17.41 -25.70
CA ALA A 288 -10.71 18.83 -25.37
C ALA A 288 -9.66 19.70 -26.09
N GLN A 289 -8.54 19.12 -26.51
CA GLN A 289 -7.42 19.81 -27.17
C GLN A 289 -7.13 19.26 -28.57
N ALA A 290 -8.17 18.81 -29.30
CA ALA A 290 -8.05 18.13 -30.59
C ALA A 290 -7.34 18.94 -31.70
N THR A 291 -7.13 20.24 -31.51
CA THR A 291 -6.40 21.10 -32.45
C THR A 291 -4.88 21.08 -32.25
N ASP A 292 -4.38 20.54 -31.13
CA ASP A 292 -2.95 20.47 -30.82
C ASP A 292 -2.36 19.12 -31.25
N LEU A 293 -1.16 19.13 -31.83
CA LEU A 293 -0.47 17.90 -32.26
C LEU A 293 -0.15 16.96 -31.08
N LEU A 294 0.07 17.52 -29.89
CA LEU A 294 0.31 16.74 -28.67
C LEU A 294 -0.90 15.90 -28.24
N SER A 295 -2.12 16.27 -28.65
CA SER A 295 -3.32 15.48 -28.37
C SER A 295 -3.28 14.13 -29.09
N TYR A 296 -2.82 14.10 -30.35
CA TYR A 296 -2.67 12.85 -31.11
C TYR A 296 -1.60 11.95 -30.51
N GLN A 297 -0.48 12.52 -30.08
CA GLN A 297 0.57 11.77 -29.37
C GLN A 297 0.04 11.17 -28.06
N LEU A 298 -0.79 11.92 -27.33
CA LEU A 298 -1.38 11.46 -26.08
C LEU A 298 -2.35 10.29 -26.33
N THR A 299 -3.16 10.36 -27.39
CA THR A 299 -4.04 9.27 -27.80
C THR A 299 -3.26 8.02 -28.19
N GLU A 300 -2.21 8.15 -29.00
CA GLU A 300 -1.36 7.01 -29.39
C GLU A 300 -0.72 6.32 -28.18
N LEU A 301 -0.18 7.09 -27.23
CA LEU A 301 0.38 6.54 -26.00
C LEU A 301 -0.69 5.89 -25.12
N ALA A 302 -1.87 6.48 -25.00
CA ALA A 302 -2.97 5.90 -24.25
C ALA A 302 -3.44 4.56 -24.85
N ASP A 303 -3.54 4.48 -26.18
CA ASP A 303 -3.91 3.26 -26.89
C ASP A 303 -2.83 2.18 -26.75
N THR A 304 -1.55 2.56 -26.87
CA THR A 304 -0.42 1.64 -26.68
C THR A 304 -0.40 1.11 -25.24
N LEU A 305 -0.58 1.97 -24.24
CA LEU A 305 -0.65 1.57 -22.84
C LEU A 305 -1.85 0.65 -22.56
N GLU A 306 -3.00 0.90 -23.17
CA GLU A 306 -4.17 0.01 -23.06
C GLU A 306 -3.89 -1.37 -23.66
N GLN A 307 -3.24 -1.42 -24.83
CA GLN A 307 -2.85 -2.68 -25.46
C GLN A 307 -1.81 -3.44 -24.61
N ASP A 308 -0.79 -2.76 -24.11
CA ASP A 308 0.24 -3.39 -23.28
C ASP A 308 -0.33 -3.90 -21.97
N THR A 309 -1.16 -3.10 -21.30
CA THR A 309 -1.79 -3.51 -20.03
C THR A 309 -2.73 -4.69 -20.21
N THR A 310 -3.54 -4.73 -21.28
CA THR A 310 -4.41 -5.87 -21.57
C THR A 310 -3.60 -7.12 -21.89
N ALA A 311 -2.53 -7.02 -22.68
CA ALA A 311 -1.64 -8.13 -22.99
C ALA A 311 -0.94 -8.67 -21.74
N VAL A 312 -0.49 -7.80 -20.83
CA VAL A 312 0.12 -8.20 -19.55
C VAL A 312 -0.91 -8.89 -18.66
N ARG A 313 -2.11 -8.32 -18.52
CA ARG A 313 -3.19 -8.95 -17.71
C ARG A 313 -3.52 -10.36 -18.19
N GLN A 314 -3.69 -10.54 -19.50
CA GLN A 314 -3.97 -11.87 -20.08
C GLN A 314 -2.85 -12.87 -19.77
N LYS A 315 -1.58 -12.45 -19.83
CA LYS A 315 -0.44 -13.30 -19.47
C LYS A 315 -0.45 -13.70 -17.99
N ILE A 316 -0.77 -12.76 -17.10
CA ILE A 316 -0.86 -13.02 -15.66
C ILE A 316 -1.99 -14.00 -15.36
N GLU A 317 -3.16 -13.82 -15.97
CA GLU A 317 -4.30 -14.71 -15.80
C GLU A 317 -4.00 -16.12 -16.32
N ALA A 318 -3.43 -16.23 -17.53
CA ALA A 318 -3.01 -17.52 -18.08
C ALA A 318 -1.98 -18.22 -17.16
N TYR A 319 -0.99 -17.49 -16.64
CA TYR A 319 -0.03 -18.05 -15.69
C TYR A 319 -0.71 -18.55 -14.40
N ARG A 320 -1.61 -17.75 -13.82
CA ARG A 320 -2.37 -18.15 -12.62
C ARG A 320 -3.21 -19.39 -12.86
N GLU A 321 -3.83 -19.52 -14.03
CA GLU A 321 -4.56 -20.72 -14.40
C GLU A 321 -3.65 -21.95 -14.44
N THR A 322 -2.45 -21.86 -15.03
CA THR A 322 -1.49 -22.98 -15.05
C THR A 322 -1.05 -23.38 -13.64
N VAL A 323 -0.79 -22.41 -12.75
CA VAL A 323 -0.44 -22.66 -11.34
C VAL A 323 -1.60 -23.34 -10.60
N ASN A 324 -2.83 -22.85 -10.78
CA ASN A 324 -4.01 -23.41 -10.14
C ASN A 324 -4.30 -24.83 -10.62
N GLN A 325 -4.12 -25.11 -11.91
CA GLN A 325 -4.23 -26.46 -12.46
C GLN A 325 -3.18 -27.39 -11.84
N ALA A 326 -1.92 -26.96 -11.73
CA ALA A 326 -0.86 -27.72 -11.10
C ALA A 326 -1.16 -28.03 -9.62
N ARG A 327 -1.61 -27.03 -8.86
CA ARG A 327 -2.04 -27.20 -7.46
C ARG A 327 -3.19 -28.20 -7.33
N ALA A 328 -4.23 -28.06 -8.15
CA ALA A 328 -5.39 -28.94 -8.12
C ALA A 328 -5.00 -30.42 -8.36
N ILE A 329 -4.00 -30.67 -9.22
CA ILE A 329 -3.49 -32.03 -9.46
C ILE A 329 -2.78 -32.57 -8.22
N VAL A 330 -1.89 -31.78 -7.63
CA VAL A 330 -1.18 -32.18 -6.40
C VAL A 330 -2.16 -32.42 -5.26
N ASP A 331 -3.15 -31.55 -5.08
CA ASP A 331 -4.18 -31.68 -4.05
C ASP A 331 -5.04 -32.93 -4.26
N ASN A 332 -5.46 -33.21 -5.51
CA ASN A 332 -6.21 -34.41 -5.85
C ASN A 332 -5.40 -35.68 -5.56
N MET A 333 -4.13 -35.72 -5.96
CA MET A 333 -3.23 -36.85 -5.67
C MET A 333 -3.05 -37.04 -4.16
N THR A 334 -2.91 -35.95 -3.40
CA THR A 334 -2.72 -35.98 -1.94
C THR A 334 -3.99 -36.48 -1.24
N ALA A 335 -5.17 -36.07 -1.72
CA ALA A 335 -6.46 -36.54 -1.24
C ALA A 335 -6.67 -38.03 -1.53
N GLU A 336 -6.30 -38.50 -2.74
CA GLU A 336 -6.39 -39.92 -3.11
C GLU A 336 -5.42 -40.77 -2.28
N TRP A 337 -4.19 -40.31 -2.08
CA TRP A 337 -3.23 -40.94 -1.19
C TRP A 337 -3.79 -41.08 0.23
N SER A 338 -4.30 -39.99 0.80
CA SER A 338 -4.94 -39.97 2.13
C SER A 338 -6.13 -40.93 2.22
N ARG A 339 -6.92 -41.08 1.14
CA ARG A 339 -8.04 -42.04 1.08
C ARG A 339 -7.53 -43.48 1.10
N LEU A 340 -6.47 -43.80 0.36
CA LEU A 340 -5.84 -45.12 0.35
C LEU A 340 -5.27 -45.47 1.73
N GLU A 341 -4.69 -44.48 2.42
CA GLU A 341 -4.22 -44.63 3.80
C GLU A 341 -5.36 -44.96 4.76
N ARG A 342 -6.44 -44.17 4.74
CA ARG A 342 -7.62 -44.36 5.60
C ARG A 342 -8.34 -45.69 5.36
N ARG A 343 -8.44 -46.12 4.09
CA ARG A 343 -9.07 -47.40 3.72
C ARG A 343 -8.20 -48.62 4.01
N ARG A 344 -6.96 -48.43 4.47
CA ARG A 344 -6.00 -49.53 4.74
C ARG A 344 -5.84 -50.47 3.54
N SER A 345 -5.79 -49.89 2.33
CA SER A 345 -5.54 -50.63 1.09
C SER A 345 -4.21 -51.39 1.14
N SER A 346 -4.08 -52.44 0.32
CA SER A 346 -2.85 -53.23 0.27
C SER A 346 -1.66 -52.39 -0.21
N LEU A 347 -0.45 -52.77 0.21
CA LEU A 347 0.78 -52.12 -0.24
C LEU A 347 0.96 -52.20 -1.77
N SER A 348 0.48 -53.27 -2.41
CA SER A 348 0.50 -53.42 -3.87
C SER A 348 -0.39 -52.37 -4.58
N GLN A 349 -1.61 -52.12 -4.07
CA GLN A 349 -2.50 -51.10 -4.61
C GLN A 349 -1.95 -49.69 -4.41
N ARG A 350 -1.31 -49.43 -3.26
CA ARG A 350 -0.65 -48.14 -2.99
C ARG A 350 0.55 -47.91 -3.92
N ARG A 351 1.33 -48.96 -4.19
CA ARG A 351 2.43 -48.91 -5.14
C ARG A 351 1.96 -48.55 -6.55
N SER A 352 0.94 -49.24 -7.08
CA SER A 352 0.43 -48.96 -8.44
C SER A 352 -0.12 -47.54 -8.57
N PHE A 353 -0.74 -47.00 -7.53
CA PHE A 353 -1.18 -45.61 -7.49
C PHE A 353 0.01 -44.64 -7.56
N LEU A 354 1.05 -44.85 -6.74
CA LEU A 354 2.23 -44.00 -6.71
C LEU A 354 3.02 -44.05 -8.02
N GLU A 355 3.14 -45.21 -8.66
CA GLU A 355 3.77 -45.33 -9.99
C GLU A 355 3.03 -44.49 -11.03
N ALA A 356 1.70 -44.57 -11.07
CA ALA A 356 0.87 -43.76 -11.97
C ALA A 356 0.94 -42.25 -11.64
N ALA A 357 0.96 -41.89 -10.35
CA ALA A 357 1.04 -40.50 -9.90
C ALA A 357 2.39 -39.87 -10.27
N VAL A 358 3.51 -40.55 -10.01
CA VAL A 358 4.86 -40.08 -10.37
C VAL A 358 4.97 -39.93 -11.88
N LEU A 359 4.51 -40.90 -12.67
CA LEU A 359 4.54 -40.82 -14.13
C LEU A 359 3.74 -39.62 -14.66
N ASN A 360 2.57 -39.34 -14.09
CA ASN A 360 1.75 -38.19 -14.46
C ASN A 360 2.45 -36.86 -14.10
N LEU A 361 3.05 -36.76 -12.92
CA LEU A 361 3.81 -35.58 -12.49
C LEU A 361 5.05 -35.35 -13.38
N GLU A 362 5.80 -36.40 -13.71
CA GLU A 362 6.98 -36.32 -14.59
C GLU A 362 6.61 -35.92 -16.02
N LYS A 363 5.51 -36.47 -16.55
CA LYS A 363 4.99 -36.07 -17.87
C LYS A 363 4.65 -34.58 -17.89
N ARG A 364 4.02 -34.06 -16.84
CA ARG A 364 3.74 -32.62 -16.74
C ARG A 364 5.00 -31.80 -16.52
N LEU A 365 5.97 -32.31 -15.74
CA LEU A 365 7.25 -31.63 -15.54
C LEU A 365 8.02 -31.42 -16.86
N SER A 366 7.83 -32.32 -17.83
CA SER A 366 8.45 -32.24 -19.15
C SER A 366 7.83 -31.20 -20.09
N ASP A 367 6.72 -30.57 -19.69
CA ASP A 367 6.06 -29.52 -20.46
C ASP A 367 6.90 -28.21 -20.40
N PRO A 368 7.38 -27.69 -21.55
CA PRO A 368 8.18 -26.47 -21.58
C PRO A 368 7.41 -25.23 -21.11
N ASP A 369 6.08 -25.21 -21.27
CA ASP A 369 5.23 -24.05 -20.96
C ASP A 369 5.05 -23.84 -19.45
N ASN A 370 5.46 -24.82 -18.64
CA ASN A 370 5.43 -24.70 -17.20
C ASN A 370 6.49 -23.70 -16.71
N GLY A 371 6.01 -22.64 -16.07
CA GLY A 371 6.84 -21.67 -15.37
C GLY A 371 7.60 -22.28 -14.18
N PRO A 372 8.54 -21.53 -13.60
CA PRO A 372 9.41 -22.02 -12.53
C PRO A 372 8.63 -22.48 -11.28
N GLU A 373 7.57 -21.77 -10.88
CA GLU A 373 6.74 -22.16 -9.73
C GLU A 373 5.99 -23.48 -9.99
N VAL A 374 5.43 -23.64 -11.19
CA VAL A 374 4.74 -24.89 -11.57
C VAL A 374 5.73 -26.06 -11.55
N LYS A 375 6.94 -25.85 -12.08
CA LYS A 375 8.01 -26.85 -12.04
C LYS A 375 8.42 -27.19 -10.62
N GLU A 376 8.61 -26.20 -9.76
CA GLU A 376 8.98 -26.42 -8.35
C GLU A 376 7.90 -27.19 -7.58
N LEU A 377 6.64 -26.82 -7.77
CA LEU A 377 5.49 -27.46 -7.12
C LEU A 377 5.33 -28.92 -7.55
N LEU A 378 5.39 -29.17 -8.86
CA LEU A 378 5.29 -30.52 -9.42
C LEU A 378 6.51 -31.38 -9.06
N ASP A 379 7.73 -30.82 -9.07
CA ASP A 379 8.94 -31.55 -8.70
C ASP A 379 8.98 -31.90 -7.21
N THR A 380 8.53 -31.00 -6.33
CA THR A 380 8.43 -31.26 -4.90
C THR A 380 7.47 -32.41 -4.64
N ALA A 381 6.28 -32.39 -5.24
CA ALA A 381 5.32 -33.48 -5.14
C ALA A 381 5.87 -34.80 -5.72
N ALA A 382 6.55 -34.74 -6.87
CA ALA A 382 7.14 -35.93 -7.49
C ALA A 382 8.23 -36.56 -6.61
N ARG A 383 9.09 -35.75 -5.97
CA ARG A 383 10.11 -36.23 -5.03
C ARG A 383 9.50 -36.92 -3.81
N GLU A 384 8.44 -36.36 -3.24
CA GLU A 384 7.74 -36.98 -2.12
C GLU A 384 7.10 -38.32 -2.50
N TYR A 385 6.39 -38.38 -3.63
CA TYR A 385 5.76 -39.62 -4.08
C TYR A 385 6.79 -40.68 -4.51
N ARG A 386 7.92 -40.30 -5.12
CA ARG A 386 9.03 -41.24 -5.40
C ARG A 386 9.60 -41.83 -4.11
N ARG A 387 9.82 -41.00 -3.09
CA ARG A 387 10.32 -41.47 -1.79
C ARG A 387 9.37 -42.50 -1.17
N LEU A 388 8.07 -42.24 -1.20
CA LEU A 388 7.05 -43.18 -0.71
C LEU A 388 7.02 -44.47 -1.55
N LEU A 389 7.13 -44.35 -2.87
CA LEU A 389 7.16 -45.49 -3.80
C LEU A 389 8.35 -46.41 -3.50
N GLU A 390 9.55 -45.84 -3.31
CA GLU A 390 10.74 -46.61 -2.95
C GLU A 390 10.57 -47.32 -1.61
N GLN A 391 10.03 -46.64 -0.59
CA GLN A 391 9.78 -47.25 0.72
C GLN A 391 8.83 -48.44 0.61
N ILE A 392 7.71 -48.29 -0.09
CA ILE A 392 6.75 -49.39 -0.28
C ILE A 392 7.39 -50.54 -1.07
N THR A 393 8.16 -50.23 -2.11
CA THR A 393 8.84 -51.24 -2.92
C THR A 393 9.82 -52.06 -2.08
N ARG A 394 10.62 -51.40 -1.23
CA ARG A 394 11.54 -52.07 -0.29
C ARG A 394 10.81 -52.96 0.72
N ILE A 395 9.67 -52.51 1.25
CA ILE A 395 8.86 -53.30 2.20
C ILE A 395 8.29 -54.55 1.52
N ILE A 396 7.76 -54.40 0.31
CA ILE A 396 7.22 -55.54 -0.46
C ILE A 396 8.35 -56.53 -0.75
N SER A 397 9.50 -56.07 -1.26
CA SER A 397 10.63 -56.96 -1.57
C SER A 397 11.19 -57.66 -0.32
N ALA A 398 11.23 -56.99 0.83
CA ALA A 398 11.68 -57.60 2.08
C ALA A 398 10.71 -58.68 2.58
N LYS A 399 9.39 -58.48 2.39
CA LYS A 399 8.38 -59.47 2.74
C LYS A 399 8.48 -60.71 1.85
N ASP A 400 8.68 -60.52 0.56
CA ASP A 400 8.81 -61.62 -0.40
C ASP A 400 10.12 -62.41 -0.16
N ALA A 401 11.22 -61.71 0.14
CA ALA A 401 12.50 -62.35 0.50
C ALA A 401 12.44 -63.11 1.84
N ALA A 402 11.67 -62.62 2.82
CA ALA A 402 11.49 -63.31 4.09
C ALA A 402 10.64 -64.60 3.94
N ALA A 403 9.63 -64.59 3.07
CA ALA A 403 8.84 -65.78 2.77
C ALA A 403 9.64 -66.88 2.05
N GLU A 404 10.66 -66.50 1.26
CA GLU A 404 11.53 -67.49 0.62
C GLU A 404 12.54 -68.13 1.59
N ALA A 405 12.90 -67.44 2.69
CA ALA A 405 13.99 -67.76 3.59
C ALA A 405 13.61 -68.56 4.87
N GLU A 406 12.35 -68.97 5.07
CA GLU A 406 11.92 -69.61 6.33
C GLU A 406 12.57 -70.98 6.62
N LEU A 407 13.19 -71.63 5.63
CA LEU A 407 14.05 -72.81 5.83
C LEU A 407 15.30 -72.68 4.93
N GLY A 408 16.33 -72.03 5.48
CA GLY A 408 17.54 -71.60 4.77
C GLY A 408 18.50 -72.72 4.39
N SER A 409 18.37 -73.92 4.97
CA SER A 409 19.20 -75.08 4.61
C SER A 409 18.36 -76.35 4.38
N ARG A 410 18.83 -77.21 3.47
CA ARG A 410 18.22 -78.51 3.17
C ARG A 410 18.12 -79.39 4.42
N ASP A 411 19.08 -79.27 5.33
CA ASP A 411 19.15 -80.08 6.55
C ASP A 411 18.17 -79.59 7.63
N GLU A 412 17.99 -78.26 7.79
CA GLU A 412 16.95 -77.71 8.67
C GLU A 412 15.54 -78.04 8.16
N ALA A 413 15.32 -77.93 6.84
CA ALA A 413 14.05 -78.31 6.23
C ALA A 413 13.76 -79.81 6.44
N ARG A 414 14.75 -80.67 6.26
CA ARG A 414 14.61 -82.11 6.49
C ARG A 414 14.33 -82.41 7.96
N ALA A 415 15.06 -81.79 8.89
CA ALA A 415 14.86 -81.97 10.33
C ALA A 415 13.46 -81.50 10.78
N ALA A 416 12.98 -80.37 10.26
CA ALA A 416 11.65 -79.85 10.54
C ALA A 416 10.54 -80.76 9.98
N ILE A 417 10.71 -81.27 8.75
CA ILE A 417 9.77 -82.21 8.13
C ILE A 417 9.75 -83.54 8.89
N GLU A 418 10.89 -84.07 9.29
CA GLU A 418 10.97 -85.29 10.11
C GLU A 418 10.33 -85.10 11.50
N ALA A 419 10.55 -83.95 12.13
CA ALA A 419 9.91 -83.61 13.40
C ALA A 419 8.39 -83.52 13.25
N LEU A 420 7.89 -82.90 12.17
CA LEU A 420 6.47 -82.85 11.84
C LEU A 420 5.90 -84.26 11.65
N LEU A 421 6.54 -85.09 10.82
CA LEU A 421 6.11 -86.47 10.56
C LEU A 421 6.07 -87.33 11.84
N ARG A 422 6.92 -87.05 12.84
CA ARG A 422 6.89 -87.73 14.15
C ARG A 422 5.73 -87.27 15.04
N VAL A 423 5.30 -86.01 14.93
CA VAL A 423 4.27 -85.41 15.79
C VAL A 423 2.86 -85.58 15.20
N VAL A 424 2.73 -85.60 13.87
CA VAL A 424 1.44 -85.72 13.15
C VAL A 424 0.61 -86.92 13.61
N PRO A 425 1.14 -88.15 13.79
CA PRO A 425 0.35 -89.28 14.29
C PRO A 425 -0.24 -88.99 15.68
N LYS A 426 0.55 -88.43 16.60
CA LYS A 426 0.10 -88.10 17.96
C LYS A 426 -0.97 -87.01 17.96
N LYS A 427 -0.84 -86.03 17.06
CA LYS A 427 -1.81 -84.93 16.91
C LYS A 427 -3.10 -85.40 16.22
N ARG A 428 -3.01 -86.34 15.29
CA ARG A 428 -4.15 -87.02 14.68
C ARG A 428 -4.96 -87.79 15.73
N ASP A 429 -4.29 -88.57 16.57
CA ASP A 429 -4.94 -89.31 17.66
C ASP A 429 -5.57 -88.36 18.70
N ALA A 430 -4.89 -87.26 19.01
CA ALA A 430 -5.44 -86.22 19.88
C ALA A 430 -6.68 -85.53 19.27
N ALA A 431 -6.68 -85.24 17.96
CA ALA A 431 -7.83 -84.67 17.26
C ALA A 431 -9.03 -85.61 17.24
N LEU A 432 -8.80 -86.92 17.11
CA LEU A 432 -9.83 -87.96 17.24
C LEU A 432 -10.44 -88.01 18.65
N ALA A 433 -9.66 -87.69 19.69
CA ALA A 433 -10.12 -87.64 21.07
C ALA A 433 -10.91 -86.37 21.43
N VAL A 434 -10.91 -85.33 20.57
CA VAL A 434 -11.70 -84.11 20.77
C VAL A 434 -13.19 -84.43 20.57
N GLN A 435 -14.01 -84.15 21.57
CA GLN A 435 -15.45 -84.44 21.55
C GLN A 435 -16.27 -83.41 20.75
N ASP A 436 -15.79 -82.16 20.64
CA ASP A 436 -16.45 -81.12 19.85
C ASP A 436 -16.11 -81.25 18.34
N PRO A 437 -17.11 -81.46 17.45
CA PRO A 437 -16.87 -81.59 16.01
C PRO A 437 -16.26 -80.33 15.37
N ASN A 438 -16.54 -79.14 15.90
CA ASN A 438 -15.99 -77.89 15.35
C ASN A 438 -14.52 -77.68 15.71
N GLU A 439 -14.13 -78.08 16.92
CA GLU A 439 -12.73 -78.06 17.33
C GLU A 439 -11.93 -79.16 16.63
N ARG A 440 -12.52 -80.34 16.45
CA ARG A 440 -11.94 -81.42 15.65
C ARG A 440 -11.66 -80.98 14.21
N ALA A 441 -12.63 -80.34 13.55
CA ALA A 441 -12.45 -79.83 12.18
C ALA A 441 -11.33 -78.77 12.10
N LYS A 442 -11.21 -77.88 13.11
CA LYS A 442 -10.13 -76.89 13.19
C LYS A 442 -8.76 -77.53 13.40
N GLU A 443 -8.64 -78.53 14.26
CA GLU A 443 -7.39 -79.26 14.49
C GLU A 443 -6.96 -80.07 13.26
N VAL A 444 -7.90 -80.73 12.58
CA VAL A 444 -7.62 -81.41 11.30
C VAL A 444 -7.18 -80.40 10.23
N GLN A 445 -7.85 -79.25 10.11
CA GLN A 445 -7.49 -78.21 9.15
C GLN A 445 -6.10 -77.62 9.42
N ARG A 446 -5.71 -77.45 10.69
CA ARG A 446 -4.36 -77.02 11.10
C ARG A 446 -3.30 -78.04 10.70
N LEU A 447 -3.58 -79.33 10.86
CA LEU A 447 -2.66 -80.40 10.45
C LEU A 447 -2.52 -80.47 8.92
N VAL A 448 -3.62 -80.31 8.19
CA VAL A 448 -3.61 -80.29 6.72
C VAL A 448 -2.80 -79.11 6.19
N THR A 449 -2.99 -77.91 6.74
CA THR A 449 -2.21 -76.72 6.33
C THR A 449 -0.73 -76.87 6.63
N ALA A 450 -0.35 -77.38 7.80
CA ALA A 450 1.05 -77.64 8.14
C ALA A 450 1.70 -78.70 7.21
N LEU A 451 0.98 -79.76 6.85
CA LEU A 451 1.47 -80.79 5.93
C LEU A 451 1.59 -80.28 4.49
N GLN A 452 0.68 -79.40 4.03
CA GLN A 452 0.77 -78.77 2.71
C GLN A 452 1.98 -77.86 2.61
N GLN A 453 2.23 -77.02 3.62
CA GLN A 453 3.44 -76.19 3.70
C GLN A 453 4.73 -77.03 3.70
N ALA A 454 4.74 -78.14 4.46
CA ALA A 454 5.86 -79.07 4.47
C ALA A 454 6.07 -79.75 3.11
N LEU A 455 5.00 -80.07 2.38
CA LEU A 455 5.06 -80.69 1.05
C LEU A 455 5.57 -79.71 -0.02
N GLU A 456 5.13 -78.45 0.00
CA GLU A 456 5.67 -77.39 -0.86
C GLU A 456 7.16 -77.17 -0.61
N THR A 457 7.58 -77.21 0.65
CA THR A 457 8.99 -77.11 1.03
C THR A 457 9.80 -78.32 0.54
N ALA A 458 9.27 -79.54 0.74
CA ALA A 458 9.95 -80.79 0.35
C ALA A 458 10.09 -80.92 -1.18
N THR A 459 9.08 -80.49 -1.94
CA THR A 459 9.10 -80.45 -3.41
C THR A 459 10.11 -79.42 -3.93
N ARG A 460 10.15 -78.21 -3.33
CA ARG A 460 11.16 -77.18 -3.63
C ARG A 460 12.60 -77.68 -3.43
N LEU A 461 12.84 -78.47 -2.38
CA LEU A 461 14.16 -79.00 -2.01
C LEU A 461 14.47 -80.40 -2.55
N LYS A 462 13.58 -80.99 -3.37
CA LYS A 462 13.72 -82.32 -4.00
C LYS A 462 13.95 -83.47 -2.99
N LEU A 463 13.26 -83.44 -1.86
CA LEU A 463 13.31 -84.46 -0.79
C LEU A 463 12.33 -85.62 -1.06
N LYS A 464 12.73 -86.58 -1.90
CA LYS A 464 11.82 -87.61 -2.45
C LYS A 464 11.16 -88.52 -1.39
N ASP A 465 11.91 -88.91 -0.36
CA ASP A 465 11.40 -89.84 0.66
C ASP A 465 10.42 -89.13 1.61
N GLU A 466 10.72 -87.88 1.94
CA GLU A 466 9.91 -87.01 2.77
C GLU A 466 8.60 -86.60 2.07
N ILE A 467 8.64 -86.32 0.76
CA ILE A 467 7.44 -86.06 -0.06
C ILE A 467 6.46 -87.23 0.03
N ARG A 468 6.94 -88.46 -0.21
CA ARG A 468 6.10 -89.66 -0.17
C ARG A 468 5.47 -89.87 1.21
N ASN A 469 6.23 -89.60 2.28
CA ASN A 469 5.74 -89.72 3.65
C ASN A 469 4.69 -88.64 3.99
N LEU A 470 4.87 -87.41 3.51
CA LEU A 470 3.90 -86.32 3.69
C LEU A 470 2.61 -86.57 2.91
N GLU A 471 2.69 -87.08 1.68
CA GLU A 471 1.52 -87.48 0.87
C GLU A 471 0.72 -88.61 1.55
N ASN A 472 1.40 -89.62 2.10
CA ASN A 472 0.75 -90.70 2.84
C ASN A 472 0.02 -90.18 4.10
N GLN A 473 0.60 -89.22 4.83
CA GLN A 473 -0.05 -88.62 6.01
C GLN A 473 -1.23 -87.71 5.62
N LEU A 474 -1.11 -86.96 4.52
CA LEU A 474 -2.21 -86.16 3.97
C LEU A 474 -3.38 -87.04 3.51
N ALA A 475 -3.11 -88.16 2.86
CA ALA A 475 -4.14 -89.14 2.49
C ALA A 475 -4.83 -89.70 3.75
N ALA A 476 -4.05 -90.12 4.75
CA ALA A 476 -4.59 -90.68 5.99
C ALA A 476 -5.41 -89.68 6.84
N LEU A 477 -5.20 -88.37 6.67
CA LEU A 477 -6.00 -87.31 7.30
C LEU A 477 -7.25 -86.93 6.50
N ARG A 478 -7.30 -87.23 5.19
CA ARG A 478 -8.50 -87.05 4.35
C ARG A 478 -9.51 -88.17 4.52
N ASP A 479 -9.06 -89.33 5.01
CA ASP A 479 -9.89 -90.49 5.33
C ASP A 479 -10.52 -90.41 6.75
N LEU A 480 -10.34 -89.28 7.46
CA LEU A 480 -10.92 -88.95 8.77
C LEU A 480 -12.05 -87.93 8.63
#